data_AF-A0A2Z5KAI5-F1
#
_entry.id   AF-A0A2Z5KAI5-F1
#
_cell.length_a   1.000
_cell.length_b   1.000
_cell.length_c   1.000
_cell.angle_alpha   90.00
_cell.angle_beta   90.00
_cell.angle_gamma   90.00
#
_symmetry.space_group_name_H-M   'P 1'
#
loop_
_entity.id
_entity.type
_entity.pdbx_description
1 polymer ?
#
loop_
_entity_poly.entity_id
_entity_poly.type
_entity_poly.pdbx_seq_one_letter_code
_entity_poly.pdbx_strand_id
1 'polypeptide(L)' 'MLPETVGADGDASTYLSELNMLVNAGGRERTRRDFEDLCRAAGLALLSVTPLPEAEPFSLLEAAPAG' A
#
# COMPACT_ATOMS: atom_id res chain seq x y z
N MET A 1 -1.13 -4.15 0.98
CA MET A 1 -1.80 -2.83 1.11
C MET A 1 -2.75 -2.91 2.28
N LEU A 2 -2.83 -1.89 3.14
CA LEU A 2 -3.74 -1.95 4.28
C LEU A 2 -5.14 -1.45 3.93
N PRO A 3 -6.17 -2.05 4.53
CA PRO A 3 -7.51 -1.48 4.54
C PRO A 3 -7.53 -0.17 5.35
N GLU A 4 -8.44 0.74 5.01
CA GLU A 4 -8.57 2.04 5.70
C GLU A 4 -9.04 1.92 7.16
N THR A 5 -9.65 0.79 7.51
CA THR A 5 -10.15 0.51 8.86
C THR A 5 -9.75 -0.89 9.31
N VAL A 6 -9.26 -0.99 10.54
CA VAL A 6 -8.95 -2.27 11.18
C VAL A 6 -10.25 -3.04 11.45
N GLY A 7 -10.46 -4.15 10.74
CA GLY A 7 -11.53 -5.10 11.04
C GLY A 7 -11.23 -5.89 12.31
N ALA A 8 -12.26 -6.21 13.11
CA ALA A 8 -12.12 -6.94 14.36
C ALA A 8 -11.51 -8.35 14.21
N ASP A 9 -11.58 -8.92 12.99
CA ASP A 9 -11.08 -10.25 12.64
C ASP A 9 -9.74 -10.22 11.86
N GLY A 10 -9.07 -9.06 11.77
CA GLY A 10 -7.85 -8.89 10.99
C GLY A 10 -6.62 -9.57 11.61
N ASP A 11 -5.86 -10.29 10.78
CA ASP A 11 -4.63 -10.98 11.18
C ASP A 11 -3.60 -9.98 11.76
N ALA A 12 -3.29 -10.14 13.05
CA ALA A 12 -2.36 -9.28 13.79
C ALA A 12 -0.96 -9.21 13.12
N SER A 13 -0.62 -10.22 12.32
CA SER A 13 0.61 -10.31 11.55
C SER A 13 0.83 -9.14 10.58
N THR A 14 -0.22 -8.62 9.93
CA THR A 14 -0.11 -7.50 8.98
C THR A 14 0.30 -6.21 9.70
N TYR A 15 -0.33 -5.90 10.83
CA TYR A 15 -0.01 -4.71 11.64
C TYR A 15 1.36 -4.82 12.34
N LEU A 16 1.78 -6.03 12.73
CA LEU A 16 3.11 -6.26 13.28
C LEU A 16 4.21 -6.07 12.22
N SER A 17 3.95 -6.47 10.98
CA SER A 17 4.86 -6.23 9.85
C SER A 17 4.99 -4.74 9.53
N GLU A 18 3.91 -3.96 9.66
CA GLU A 18 3.97 -2.49 9.56
C GLU A 18 4.88 -1.84 10.60
N LEU A 19 4.69 -2.22 11.87
CA LEU A 19 5.51 -1.72 12.97
C LEU A 19 6.97 -2.09 12.76
N ASN A 20 7.25 -3.30 12.28
CA ASN A 20 8.59 -3.73 11.91
C ASN A 20 9.19 -2.88 10.76
N MET A 21 8.41 -2.55 9.73
CA MET A 21 8.85 -1.68 8.63
C MET A 21 9.13 -0.24 9.10
N LEU A 22 8.27 0.31 9.97
CA LEU A 22 8.44 1.65 10.53
C LEU A 22 9.69 1.76 11.41
N VAL A 23 9.95 0.73 12.23
CA VAL A 23 11.02 0.73 13.23
C VAL A 23 12.37 0.36 12.62
N ASN A 24 12.42 -0.64 11.72
CA ASN A 24 13.68 -1.19 11.24
C ASN A 24 14.11 -0.69 9.86
N ALA A 25 13.17 -0.28 8.99
CA ALA A 25 13.47 0.16 7.62
C ALA A 25 13.09 1.63 7.34
N GLY A 26 12.36 2.29 8.26
CA GLY A 26 11.77 3.62 8.06
C GLY A 26 10.61 3.62 7.04
N GLY A 27 10.09 2.45 6.68
CA GLY A 27 8.98 2.27 5.76
C GLY A 27 7.64 2.58 6.43
N ARG A 28 6.77 3.30 5.73
CA ARG A 28 5.35 3.39 6.08
C ARG A 28 4.57 2.67 5.00
N GLU A 29 3.71 1.75 5.40
CA GLU A 29 2.64 1.31 4.53
C GLU A 29 1.75 2.52 4.20
N ARG A 30 1.22 2.53 2.98
CA ARG A 30 0.50 3.65 2.39
C ARG A 30 -0.85 3.18 1.91
N THR A 31 -1.86 4.03 2.09
CA THR A 31 -3.19 3.81 1.51
C THR A 31 -3.15 4.02 0.00
N ARG A 32 -4.22 3.66 -0.71
CA ARG A 32 -4.34 3.96 -2.15
C ARG A 32 -4.15 5.45 -2.42
N ARG A 33 -4.79 6.28 -1.60
CA ARG A 33 -4.73 7.73 -1.72
C ARG A 33 -3.30 8.26 -1.57
N ASP A 34 -2.54 7.72 -0.61
CA ASP A 34 -1.14 8.10 -0.43
C ASP A 34 -0.29 7.74 -1.66
N PHE A 35 -0.57 6.59 -2.31
CA PHE A 35 0.08 6.22 -3.56
C PHE A 35 -0.36 7.09 -4.74
N GLU A 36 -1.62 7.49 -4.82
CA GLU A 36 -2.11 8.43 -5.84
C GLU A 36 -1.42 9.79 -5.71
N ASP A 37 -1.30 10.32 -4.49
CA ASP A 37 -0.63 11.58 -4.22
C ASP A 37 0.89 11.48 -4.50
N LEU A 38 1.53 10.36 -4.17
CA LEU A 38 2.93 10.08 -4.49
C LEU A 38 3.17 10.02 -6.00
N CYS A 39 2.35 9.25 -6.73
CA CYS A 39 2.43 9.16 -8.19
C CYS A 39 2.27 10.54 -8.82
N ARG A 40 1.27 11.32 -8.38
CA ARG A 40 1.03 12.68 -8.89
C ARG A 40 2.23 13.60 -8.67
N ALA A 41 2.84 13.56 -7.48
CA ALA A 41 4.05 14.32 -7.18
C ALA A 41 5.25 13.92 -8.06
N ALA A 42 5.28 12.67 -8.53
CA ALA A 42 6.30 12.14 -9.43
C ALA A 42 6.00 12.31 -10.93
N GLY A 43 4.91 12.98 -11.32
CA GLY A 43 4.50 13.10 -12.73
C GLY A 43 3.93 11.80 -13.30
N LEU A 44 3.37 10.95 -12.45
CA LEU A 44 2.70 9.71 -12.82
C LEU A 44 1.21 9.77 -12.45
N ALA A 45 0.37 9.05 -13.19
CA ALA A 45 -1.01 8.76 -12.82
C ALA A 45 -1.12 7.29 -12.40
N LEU A 46 -1.64 7.04 -11.20
CA LEU A 46 -1.97 5.69 -10.75
C LEU A 46 -3.22 5.21 -11.51
N LEU A 47 -3.09 4.09 -12.22
CA LEU A 47 -4.13 3.54 -13.10
C LEU A 47 -4.94 2.46 -12.38
N SER A 48 -4.28 1.55 -11.68
CA SER A 48 -4.91 0.42 -11.02
C SER A 48 -4.17 0.02 -9.74
N VAL A 49 -4.92 -0.61 -8.83
CA VAL A 49 -4.38 -1.32 -7.67
C VAL A 49 -5.08 -2.67 -7.62
N THR A 50 -4.32 -3.75 -7.83
CA THR A 50 -4.83 -5.11 -7.92
C THR A 50 -4.31 -5.94 -6.73
N PRO A 51 -5.18 -6.39 -5.81
CA PRO A 51 -4.79 -7.35 -4.76
C PRO A 51 -4.30 -8.66 -5.38
N LEU A 52 -3.33 -9.33 -4.73
CA LEU A 52 -2.80 -10.62 -5.17
C LEU A 52 -3.16 -11.71 -4.15
N PRO A 53 -4.30 -12.43 -4.31
CA PRO A 53 -4.81 -13.35 -3.28
C PRO A 53 -3.85 -14.51 -2.95
N GLU A 54 -3.08 -14.97 -3.93
CA GLU A 54 -2.08 -16.04 -3.74
C GLU A 54 -0.77 -15.55 -3.10
N ALA A 55 -0.63 -14.23 -2.92
CA ALA A 55 0.56 -13.58 -2.39
C ALA A 55 0.18 -12.50 -1.37
N GLU A 56 -0.84 -12.73 -0.53
CA GLU A 56 -1.20 -11.79 0.54
C GLU A 56 0.04 -11.52 1.45
N PRO A 57 0.29 -10.25 1.88
CA PRO A 57 -0.56 -9.06 1.77
C PRO A 57 -0.23 -8.14 0.58
N PHE A 58 0.35 -8.67 -0.50
CA PHE A 58 0.86 -7.85 -1.61
C PHE A 58 -0.25 -7.37 -2.57
N SER A 59 0.00 -6.21 -3.19
CA SER A 59 -0.84 -5.64 -4.23
C SER A 59 0.02 -5.10 -5.35
N LEU A 60 -0.41 -5.26 -6.60
CA LEU A 60 0.23 -4.69 -7.78
C LEU A 60 -0.33 -3.29 -8.05
N LEU A 61 0.54 -2.29 -8.15
CA LEU A 61 0.19 -0.92 -8.52
C LEU A 61 0.67 -0.66 -9.95
N GLU A 62 -0.24 -0.28 -10.84
CA GLU A 62 0.10 0.12 -12.21
C GLU A 62 0.00 1.64 -12.35
N ALA A 63 1.06 2.28 -12.85
CA ALA A 63 1.10 3.72 -13.07
C ALA A 63 1.74 4.05 -14.44
N ALA A 64 1.35 5.16 -15.03
CA ALA A 64 1.89 5.66 -16.30
C ALA A 64 2.25 7.15 -16.19
N PRO A 65 3.08 7.71 -17.09
CA PRO A 65 3.31 9.14 -17.15
C PRO A 65 2.00 9.93 -17.18
N ALA A 66 1.90 10.95 -16.32
CA ALA A 66 0.84 11.95 -16.40
C ALA A 66 1.17 12.86 -17.59
N GLY A 67 0.23 12.96 -18.54
CA GLY A 67 0.38 13.77 -19.76
C GLY A 67 0.44 15.27 -19.50
#